data_AF-A0A200QT94-F1
#
_entry.id   AF-A0A200QT94-F1
#
_cell.length_a   1.000
_cell.length_b   1.000
_cell.length_c   1.000
_cell.angle_alpha   90.00
_cell.angle_beta   90.00
_cell.angle_gamma   90.00
#
_symmetry.space_group_name_H-M   'P 1'
#
loop_
_entity.id
_entity.type
_entity.pdbx_description
1 polymer ?
#
loop_
_entity_poly.entity_id
_entity_poly.type
_entity_poly.pdbx_seq_one_letter_code
_entity_poly.pdbx_strand_id
1 'polypeptide(L)'
;MSKNKANLSIRDLRKTNVAFLAKCSRRYGEEKQVLWRRTVNAKYRGNPAAFFPTWTNNSQGRGVWKGVLKGVDTVKDGSKLEVKDGHSIEFWTEA
;
A
#
# COMPACT_ATOMS: atom_id res chain seq x y z
N MET A 1 3.58 -23.86 40.31
CA MET A 1 3.69 -24.86 39.23
C MET A 1 3.48 -24.15 37.89
N SER A 2 4.55 -24.10 37.09
CA SER A 2 4.60 -23.50 35.75
C SER A 2 3.64 -24.23 34.80
N LYS A 3 2.73 -23.49 34.15
CA LYS A 3 2.05 -23.94 32.94
C LYS A 3 2.77 -23.28 31.76
N ASN A 4 3.83 -23.94 31.29
CA ASN A 4 4.39 -23.74 29.95
C ASN A 4 3.32 -24.11 28.93
N LYS A 5 2.40 -23.17 28.63
CA LYS A 5 1.61 -23.24 27.42
C LYS A 5 2.59 -22.95 26.30
N ALA A 6 2.89 -23.97 25.50
CA ALA A 6 3.56 -23.83 24.22
C ALA A 6 2.82 -22.73 23.43
N ASN A 7 3.36 -21.51 23.49
CA ASN A 7 2.92 -20.38 22.69
C ASN A 7 3.34 -20.67 21.25
N LEU A 8 2.61 -21.54 20.56
CA LEU A 8 2.44 -21.33 19.12
C LEU A 8 1.63 -20.05 18.99
N SER A 9 2.33 -18.91 19.10
CA SER A 9 1.75 -17.60 18.90
C SER A 9 1.26 -17.56 17.45
N ILE A 10 -0.01 -17.87 17.24
CA ILE A 10 -0.72 -17.48 16.03
C ILE A 10 -0.56 -15.97 16.01
N ARG A 11 0.40 -15.48 15.21
CA ARG A 11 0.67 -14.06 15.07
C ARG A 11 -0.66 -13.41 14.69
N ASP A 12 -1.00 -12.30 15.33
CA ASP A 12 -2.20 -11.54 14.99
C ASP A 12 -2.19 -11.29 13.47
N LEU A 13 -3.07 -12.00 12.75
CA LEU A 13 -3.14 -11.97 11.30
C LEU A 13 -3.43 -10.57 10.79
N ARG A 14 -4.18 -9.78 11.58
CA ARG A 14 -4.45 -8.38 11.26
C ARG A 14 -3.17 -7.55 11.32
N LYS A 15 -2.35 -7.71 12.36
CA LYS A 15 -1.05 -7.00 12.47
C LYS A 15 -0.10 -7.41 11.34
N THR A 16 -0.06 -8.70 11.02
CA THR A 16 0.77 -9.23 9.93
C THR A 16 0.32 -8.71 8.57
N ASN A 17 -1.00 -8.63 8.34
CA ASN A 17 -1.57 -8.07 7.12
C ASN A 17 -1.26 -6.57 6.98
N VAL A 18 -1.38 -5.78 8.05
CA VAL A 18 -0.99 -4.35 8.03
C VAL A 18 0.49 -4.19 7.71
N ALA A 19 1.37 -4.97 8.34
CA ALA A 19 2.81 -4.92 8.05
C ALA A 19 3.13 -5.32 6.60
N PHE A 20 2.42 -6.32 6.07
CA PHE A 20 2.54 -6.72 4.67
C PHE A 20 2.09 -5.61 3.71
N LEU A 21 0.93 -5.00 3.98
CA LEU A 21 0.40 -3.88 3.19
C LEU A 21 1.33 -2.66 3.26
N ALA A 22 1.93 -2.38 4.42
CA ALA A 22 2.94 -1.33 4.59
C ALA A 22 4.15 -1.58 3.68
N LYS A 23 4.70 -2.80 3.74
CA LYS A 23 5.84 -3.21 2.93
C LYS A 23 5.52 -3.12 1.43
N CYS A 24 4.37 -3.62 1.01
CA CYS A 24 3.94 -3.58 -0.39
C CYS A 24 3.69 -2.14 -0.87
N SER A 25 3.08 -1.29 -0.04
CA SER A 25 2.82 0.13 -0.39
C SER A 25 4.12 0.92 -0.55
N ARG A 26 5.10 0.67 0.34
CA ARG A 26 6.43 1.26 0.24
C ARG A 26 7.15 0.83 -1.03
N ARG A 27 7.19 -0.48 -1.31
CA ARG A 27 7.77 -1.01 -2.56
C ARG A 27 7.06 -0.48 -3.79
N TYR A 28 5.74 -0.33 -3.72
CA TYR A 28 4.97 0.29 -4.80
C TYR A 28 5.52 1.68 -5.09
N GLY A 29 5.71 2.55 -4.09
CA GLY A 29 6.25 3.90 -4.28
C GLY A 29 7.72 3.96 -4.75
N GLU A 30 8.59 3.12 -4.18
CA GLU A 30 10.04 3.07 -4.48
C GLU A 30 10.35 2.42 -5.84
N GLU A 31 9.71 1.31 -6.18
CA GLU A 31 9.98 0.52 -7.38
C GLU A 31 9.11 0.98 -8.56
N LYS A 32 9.37 2.16 -9.14
CA LYS A 32 8.52 2.70 -10.23
C LYS A 32 8.57 1.89 -11.54
N GLN A 33 9.68 1.21 -11.83
CA GLN A 33 9.97 0.60 -13.14
C GLN A 33 9.74 -0.92 -13.21
N VAL A 34 9.35 -1.55 -12.11
CA VAL A 34 9.18 -3.02 -12.04
C VAL A 34 7.89 -3.48 -12.70
N LEU A 35 7.94 -4.65 -13.35
CA LEU A 35 6.81 -5.22 -14.10
C LEU A 35 5.56 -5.39 -13.23
N TRP A 36 5.71 -5.87 -11.99
CA TRP A 36 4.57 -6.13 -11.12
C TRP A 36 3.77 -4.85 -10.82
N ARG A 37 4.46 -3.70 -10.61
CA ARG A 37 3.82 -2.40 -10.42
C ARG A 37 3.09 -1.97 -11.68
N ARG A 38 3.70 -2.15 -12.86
CA ARG A 38 3.07 -1.84 -14.15
C ARG A 38 1.80 -2.68 -14.38
N THR A 39 1.84 -3.97 -14.06
CA THR A 39 0.68 -4.87 -14.15
C THR A 39 -0.44 -4.45 -13.19
N VAL A 40 -0.09 -4.10 -11.94
CA VAL A 40 -1.07 -3.57 -10.96
C VAL A 40 -1.68 -2.26 -11.46
N ASN A 41 -0.87 -1.33 -11.98
CA ASN A 41 -1.37 -0.09 -12.56
C ASN A 41 -2.24 -0.31 -13.80
N ALA A 42 -1.88 -1.22 -14.69
CA ALA A 42 -2.70 -1.55 -15.85
C ALA A 42 -4.05 -2.16 -15.43
N LYS A 43 -4.04 -3.05 -14.42
CA LYS A 43 -5.24 -3.74 -13.92
C LYS A 43 -6.20 -2.80 -13.20
N TYR A 44 -5.67 -1.91 -12.37
CA TYR A 44 -6.47 -1.01 -11.53
C TYR A 44 -6.49 0.44 -12.05
N ARG A 45 -5.92 0.70 -13.23
CA ARG A 45 -5.84 2.03 -13.89
C ARG A 45 -5.28 3.15 -12.99
N GLY A 46 -4.42 2.80 -12.04
CA GLY A 46 -3.85 3.75 -11.07
C GLY A 46 -2.92 4.78 -11.72
N ASN A 47 -2.67 5.90 -11.03
CA ASN A 47 -1.74 6.92 -11.52
C ASN A 47 -0.29 6.39 -11.45
N PRO A 48 0.44 6.30 -12.58
CA PRO A 48 1.83 5.84 -12.59
C PRO A 48 2.79 6.77 -11.85
N ALA A 49 2.49 8.06 -11.70
CA ALA A 49 3.26 9.02 -10.92
C ALA A 49 3.02 8.88 -9.41
N ALA A 50 1.88 8.33 -8.99
CA ALA A 50 1.51 8.26 -7.58
C ALA A 50 2.47 7.37 -6.77
N PHE A 51 2.76 7.82 -5.54
CA PHE A 51 3.58 7.08 -4.58
C PHE A 51 2.78 5.96 -3.89
N PHE A 52 1.48 6.17 -3.70
CA PHE A 52 0.56 5.17 -3.18
C PHE A 52 -0.44 4.74 -4.25
N PRO A 53 -0.95 3.51 -4.20
CA PRO A 53 -2.04 3.10 -5.08
C PRO A 53 -3.25 4.02 -4.88
N THR A 54 -3.88 4.44 -5.98
CA THR A 54 -5.03 5.34 -5.97
C THR A 54 -6.33 4.60 -6.23
N TRP A 55 -7.43 5.19 -5.76
CA TRP A 55 -8.77 4.73 -6.12
C TRP A 55 -9.06 5.11 -7.58
N THR A 56 -9.67 4.19 -8.31
CA THR A 56 -10.16 4.44 -9.67
C THR A 56 -11.58 3.90 -9.80
N ASN A 57 -12.41 4.55 -10.60
CA ASN A 57 -13.84 4.23 -10.73
C ASN A 57 -14.11 2.99 -11.62
N ASN A 58 -13.27 1.96 -11.54
CA ASN A 58 -13.44 0.76 -12.36
C ASN A 58 -14.47 -0.20 -11.75
N SER A 59 -15.18 -0.96 -12.60
CA SER A 59 -16.17 -1.94 -12.18
C SER A 59 -15.58 -3.25 -11.65
N GLN A 60 -14.40 -3.61 -12.17
CA GLN A 60 -13.73 -4.89 -11.93
C GLN A 60 -12.75 -4.84 -10.76
N GLY A 61 -12.75 -5.87 -9.90
CA GLY A 61 -11.76 -6.02 -8.83
C GLY A 61 -11.90 -5.08 -7.63
N ARG A 62 -13.04 -4.38 -7.50
CA ARG A 62 -13.31 -3.37 -6.46
C ARG A 62 -13.13 -3.88 -5.03
N GLY A 63 -13.59 -5.09 -4.71
CA GLY A 63 -13.56 -5.62 -3.33
C GLY A 63 -12.14 -5.79 -2.80
N VAL A 64 -11.29 -6.49 -3.56
CA VAL A 64 -9.89 -6.72 -3.20
C VAL A 64 -9.11 -5.39 -3.16
N TRP A 65 -9.30 -4.53 -4.18
CA TRP A 65 -8.61 -3.25 -4.26
C TRP A 65 -9.00 -2.30 -3.12
N LYS A 66 -10.28 -2.29 -2.72
CA LYS A 66 -10.78 -1.54 -1.55
C LYS A 66 -10.12 -1.99 -0.26
N GLY A 67 -9.86 -3.29 -0.09
CA GLY A 67 -9.14 -3.82 1.07
C GLY A 67 -7.68 -3.37 1.12
N VAL A 68 -7.00 -3.39 -0.04
CA VAL A 68 -5.62 -2.89 -0.16
C VAL A 68 -5.54 -1.40 0.15
N LEU A 69 -6.45 -0.60 -0.43
CA LEU A 69 -6.48 0.86 -0.21
C LEU A 69 -6.77 1.24 1.25
N LYS A 70 -7.66 0.52 1.94
CA LYS A 70 -7.87 0.72 3.39
C LYS A 70 -6.59 0.50 4.19
N GLY A 71 -5.79 -0.50 3.83
CA GLY A 71 -4.51 -0.72 4.50
C GLY A 71 -3.48 0.36 4.18
N VAL A 72 -3.51 0.90 2.96
CA VAL A 72 -2.64 2.02 2.54
C VAL A 72 -2.91 3.26 3.39
N ASP A 73 -4.16 3.55 3.74
CA ASP A 73 -4.48 4.71 4.59
C ASP A 73 -3.89 4.55 6.00
N THR A 74 -4.00 3.36 6.61
CA THR A 74 -3.31 3.07 7.89
C THR A 74 -1.79 3.21 7.77
N VAL A 75 -1.23 2.88 6.62
CA VAL A 75 0.21 3.02 6.36
C VAL A 75 0.61 4.48 6.20
N LYS A 76 -0.21 5.29 5.53
CA LYS A 76 0.01 6.74 5.41
C LYS A 76 0.01 7.41 6.79
N ASP A 77 -0.94 7.07 7.66
CA ASP A 77 -1.02 7.64 9.02
C ASP A 77 0.25 7.37 9.83
N GLY A 78 0.87 6.20 9.63
CA GLY A 78 2.10 5.79 10.32
C GLY A 78 3.41 6.13 9.59
N SER A 79 3.36 6.75 8.41
CA SER A 79 4.55 6.97 7.56
C SER A 79 4.74 8.44 7.24
N LYS A 80 5.99 8.90 7.26
CA LYS A 80 6.36 10.22 6.73
C LYS A 80 6.96 10.05 5.34
N LEU A 81 6.42 10.78 4.37
CA LEU A 81 6.99 10.87 3.03
C LEU A 81 7.98 12.04 3.01
N GLU A 82 9.26 11.76 2.80
CA GLU A 82 10.26 12.80 2.58
C GLU A 82 10.46 13.00 1.08
N VAL A 83 10.11 14.19 0.60
CA VAL A 83 10.24 14.57 -0.80
C VAL A 83 11.68 15.02 -1.03
N LYS A 84 12.49 14.17 -1.67
CA LYS A 84 13.87 14.52 -2.02
C LYS A 84 13.93 15.33 -3.30
N ASP A 85 13.45 14.73 -4.39
CA ASP A 85 13.42 15.36 -5.70
C ASP A 85 11.96 15.51 -6.16
N GLY A 86 11.49 16.77 -6.21
CA GLY A 86 10.08 17.13 -6.42
C GLY A 86 9.53 16.76 -7.79
N HIS A 87 10.37 16.33 -8.72
CA HIS A 87 10.01 15.90 -10.08
C HIS A 87 9.00 14.74 -10.13
N SER A 88 8.89 14.00 -9.03
CA SER A 88 8.07 12.79 -8.92
C SER A 88 6.70 13.01 -8.26
N ILE A 89 6.36 14.24 -7.86
CA ILE A 89 5.16 14.54 -7.09
C ILE A 89 4.35 15.62 -7.81
N GLU A 90 3.15 15.26 -8.24
CA GLU A 90 2.17 16.19 -8.79
C GLU A 90 1.43 16.84 -7.62
N PHE A 91 1.66 18.14 -7.41
CA PHE A 91 0.85 18.94 -6.50
C PHE A 91 -0.45 19.32 -7.20
N TRP A 92 -1.58 19.16 -6.50
CA TRP A 92 -2.84 19.76 -6.95
C TRP A 92 -2.70 21.27 -6.80
N THR A 93 -2.53 21.97 -7.92
CA THR A 93 -2.73 23.41 -7.98
C THR A 93 -4.20 23.61 -8.34
N GLU A 94 -5.02 23.93 -7.34
CA GLU A 94 -6.34 24.52 -7.60
C GLU A 94 -6.07 25.86 -8.32
N ALA A 95 -6.45 25.95 -9.59
CA ALA A 95 -6.42 27.17 -10.38
C ALA A 95 -7.83 27.72 -10.55
#